data_AF-C5MI12-F1
#
_entry.id   AF-C5MI12-F1
#
_cell.length_a   1.000
_cell.length_b   1.000
_cell.length_c   1.000
_cell.angle_alpha   90.00
_cell.angle_beta   90.00
_cell.angle_gamma   90.00
#
_symmetry.space_group_name_H-M   'P 1'
#
loop_
_entity.id
_entity.type
_entity.pdbx_description
1 polymer ?
#
loop_
_entity_poly.entity_id
_entity_poly.type
_entity_poly.pdbx_seq_one_letter_code
_entity_poly.pdbx_strand_id
1 'polypeptide(L)'
;MWPFTKSSDDSNAKEDITKELPADLQLVFQREATSSLDGSKFIPERYAKIVESKLESLPEQQITSEDKLEFENYKIEYSIKSVKQINCSEIENYLLECNKHPWYKFWAIPNLKVSKDLKKCENLTVDGLKFLNYDKCYNIKHCDFIRYHLDKIYTKNFGDLGENVNDETSNLYYKDLHELFYKVWK
;
A
#
# COMPACT_ATOMS: atom_id res chain seq x y z
N MET A 1 -29.34 10.82 -30.92
CA MET A 1 -28.05 11.07 -31.57
C MET A 1 -27.20 11.86 -30.58
N TRP A 2 -26.23 11.20 -29.94
CA TRP A 2 -25.35 11.80 -28.92
C TRP A 2 -24.08 12.37 -29.60
N PRO A 3 -23.51 13.50 -29.15
CA PRO A 3 -22.51 14.23 -29.93
C PRO A 3 -21.08 14.03 -29.40
N PHE A 4 -20.59 12.78 -29.31
CA PHE A 4 -19.19 12.53 -28.90
C PHE A 4 -18.48 11.46 -29.73
N THR A 5 -18.68 11.47 -31.05
CA THR A 5 -17.87 10.64 -31.96
C THR A 5 -17.20 11.50 -33.02
N LYS A 6 -15.89 11.74 -32.78
CA LYS A 6 -14.76 12.10 -33.67
C LYS A 6 -13.89 13.17 -32.99
N SER A 7 -12.58 13.19 -33.04
CA SER A 7 -11.49 12.25 -33.36
C SER A 7 -10.21 13.08 -33.24
N SER A 8 -9.27 12.71 -32.38
CA SER A 8 -7.82 12.95 -32.59
C SER A 8 -7.03 12.51 -31.36
N ASP A 9 -6.04 11.66 -31.59
CA ASP A 9 -4.92 11.43 -30.68
C ASP A 9 -4.30 12.77 -30.27
N ASP A 10 -4.44 13.16 -29.01
CA ASP A 10 -3.57 14.18 -28.43
C ASP A 10 -3.32 13.87 -26.95
N SER A 11 -2.07 13.51 -26.66
CA SER A 11 -1.57 13.22 -25.32
C SER A 11 -1.47 14.47 -24.41
N ASN A 12 -2.04 15.60 -24.85
CA ASN A 12 -2.12 16.87 -24.11
C ASN A 12 -3.54 17.26 -23.67
N ALA A 13 -4.58 16.46 -23.99
CA ALA A 13 -5.98 16.85 -23.74
C ALA A 13 -6.40 16.98 -22.25
N LYS A 14 -5.61 16.47 -21.30
CA LYS A 14 -5.93 16.58 -19.86
C LYS A 14 -5.61 17.95 -19.24
N GLU A 15 -4.65 18.68 -19.80
CA GLU A 15 -4.29 20.01 -19.29
C GLU A 15 -5.20 21.13 -19.82
N ASP A 16 -5.93 20.90 -20.91
CA ASP A 16 -6.81 21.91 -21.52
C ASP A 16 -8.22 21.91 -20.91
N ILE A 17 -8.78 20.74 -20.60
CA ILE A 17 -10.17 20.64 -20.11
C ILE A 17 -10.33 21.28 -18.72
N THR A 18 -9.27 21.27 -17.89
CA THR A 18 -9.32 21.86 -16.55
C THR A 18 -9.33 23.38 -16.55
N LYS A 19 -8.88 24.05 -17.61
CA LYS A 19 -8.91 25.52 -17.72
C LYS A 19 -10.27 26.05 -18.18
N GLU A 20 -11.07 25.22 -18.85
CA GLU A 20 -12.40 25.58 -19.35
C GLU A 20 -13.54 25.30 -18.37
N LEU A 21 -13.25 24.58 -17.28
CA LEU A 21 -14.24 24.30 -16.25
C LEU A 21 -14.53 25.55 -15.39
N PRO A 22 -15.78 25.78 -14.94
CA PRO A 22 -16.08 26.78 -13.94
C PRO A 22 -15.18 26.64 -12.70
N ALA A 23 -14.76 27.76 -12.10
CA ALA A 23 -13.80 27.79 -10.99
C ALA A 23 -14.20 26.83 -9.85
N ASP A 24 -15.49 26.72 -9.59
CA ASP A 24 -16.10 25.87 -8.57
C ASP A 24 -15.82 24.37 -8.83
N LEU A 25 -15.82 23.94 -10.10
CA LEU A 25 -15.54 22.56 -10.51
C LEU A 25 -14.03 22.29 -10.62
N GLN A 26 -13.23 23.28 -11.00
CA GLN A 26 -11.77 23.18 -10.92
C GLN A 26 -11.33 22.93 -9.46
N LEU A 27 -11.97 23.63 -8.52
CA LEU A 27 -11.76 23.43 -7.08
C LEU A 27 -12.20 22.03 -6.63
N VAL A 28 -13.25 21.44 -7.21
CA VAL A 28 -13.64 20.05 -6.90
C VAL A 28 -12.57 19.06 -7.39
N PHE A 29 -12.04 19.22 -8.59
CA PHE A 29 -10.98 18.33 -9.11
C PHE A 29 -9.64 18.51 -8.38
N GLN A 30 -9.26 19.74 -8.06
CA GLN A 30 -8.08 20.00 -7.24
C GLN A 30 -8.28 19.44 -5.83
N ARG A 31 -9.47 19.63 -5.25
CA ARG A 31 -9.84 19.06 -3.97
C ARG A 31 -9.81 17.54 -4.02
N GLU A 32 -10.39 16.87 -5.01
CA GLU A 32 -10.31 15.40 -5.17
C GLU A 32 -8.87 14.90 -5.36
N ALA A 33 -8.05 15.60 -6.13
CA ALA A 33 -6.63 15.29 -6.27
C ALA A 33 -5.88 15.40 -4.93
N THR A 34 -6.18 16.43 -4.12
CA THR A 34 -5.60 16.61 -2.78
C THR A 34 -6.24 15.75 -1.70
N SER A 35 -7.53 15.42 -1.81
CA SER A 35 -8.30 14.58 -0.88
C SER A 35 -8.02 13.10 -1.10
N SER A 36 -7.53 12.72 -2.29
CA SER A 36 -6.94 11.38 -2.51
C SER A 36 -5.64 11.15 -1.71
N LEU A 37 -5.04 12.23 -1.16
CA LEU A 37 -3.91 12.18 -0.23
C LEU A 37 -4.35 12.27 1.23
N ASP A 38 -5.63 12.49 1.51
CA ASP A 38 -6.16 12.75 2.84
C ASP A 38 -6.71 11.44 3.46
N GLY A 39 -5.79 10.56 3.85
CA GLY A 39 -5.92 9.50 4.87
C GLY A 39 -6.97 8.38 4.69
N SER A 40 -7.94 8.52 3.79
CA SER A 40 -9.00 7.55 3.49
C SER A 40 -8.63 6.74 2.25
N LYS A 41 -8.25 5.47 2.49
CA LYS A 41 -7.61 4.53 1.56
C LYS A 41 -8.54 3.95 0.50
N PHE A 42 -9.13 4.82 -0.31
CA PHE A 42 -9.77 4.37 -1.53
C PHE A 42 -8.65 3.96 -2.49
N ILE A 43 -8.65 2.71 -2.96
CA ILE A 43 -7.85 2.32 -4.12
C ILE A 43 -8.49 3.06 -5.30
N PRO A 44 -7.85 4.07 -5.91
CA PRO A 44 -8.37 4.71 -7.10
C PRO A 44 -8.75 3.64 -8.13
N GLU A 45 -9.92 3.76 -8.73
CA GLU A 45 -10.43 2.83 -9.76
C GLU A 45 -9.38 2.57 -10.87
N ARG A 46 -8.52 3.55 -11.11
CA ARG A 46 -7.35 3.44 -12.00
C ARG A 46 -6.40 2.30 -11.64
N TYR A 47 -6.09 2.06 -10.37
CA TYR A 47 -5.20 0.97 -9.97
C TYR A 47 -5.85 -0.39 -10.19
N ALA A 48 -7.14 -0.54 -9.88
CA ALA A 48 -7.86 -1.77 -10.13
C ALA A 48 -7.80 -2.15 -11.62
N LYS A 49 -8.05 -1.18 -12.52
CA LYS A 49 -7.93 -1.39 -13.97
C LYS A 49 -6.52 -1.78 -14.43
N ILE A 50 -5.48 -1.18 -13.84
CA ILE A 50 -4.09 -1.55 -14.16
C ILE A 50 -3.80 -2.99 -13.71
N VAL A 51 -4.22 -3.36 -12.51
CA VAL A 51 -4.04 -4.72 -11.97
C VAL A 51 -4.76 -5.74 -12.85
N GLU A 52 -6.03 -5.50 -13.16
CA GLU A 52 -6.83 -6.39 -14.01
C GLU A 52 -6.22 -6.53 -15.40
N SER A 53 -5.87 -5.41 -16.05
CA SER A 53 -5.20 -5.43 -17.35
C SER A 53 -3.86 -6.19 -17.32
N LYS A 54 -3.08 -6.03 -16.25
CA LYS A 54 -1.83 -6.77 -16.08
C LYS A 54 -2.10 -8.27 -15.96
N LEU A 55 -3.04 -8.68 -15.12
CA LEU A 55 -3.42 -10.07 -14.91
C LEU A 55 -3.95 -10.73 -16.20
N GLU A 56 -4.78 -10.02 -16.97
CA GLU A 56 -5.29 -10.47 -18.27
C GLU A 56 -4.18 -10.58 -19.33
N SER A 57 -3.14 -9.74 -19.25
CA SER A 57 -2.00 -9.77 -20.17
C SER A 57 -0.98 -10.86 -19.87
N LEU A 58 -1.07 -11.51 -18.70
CA LEU A 58 -0.13 -12.58 -18.36
C LEU A 58 -0.33 -13.73 -19.34
N PRO A 59 0.75 -14.29 -19.91
CA PRO A 59 0.64 -15.47 -20.76
C PRO A 59 -0.04 -16.59 -19.95
N GLU A 60 -0.79 -17.46 -20.61
CA GLU A 60 -1.20 -18.72 -20.02
C GLU A 60 0.06 -19.46 -19.59
N GLN A 61 0.35 -19.37 -18.29
CA GLN A 61 1.52 -20.00 -17.74
C GLN A 61 1.24 -21.51 -17.79
N GLN A 62 2.12 -22.27 -18.46
CA GLN A 62 2.16 -23.72 -18.32
C GLN A 62 2.73 -24.04 -16.93
N ILE A 63 1.96 -23.72 -15.89
CA ILE A 63 2.30 -23.96 -14.49
C ILE A 63 2.07 -25.45 -14.23
N THR A 64 3.06 -26.13 -13.66
CA THR A 64 2.86 -27.51 -13.23
C THR A 64 1.86 -27.53 -12.06
N SER A 65 1.18 -28.66 -11.84
CA SER A 65 0.30 -28.77 -10.66
C SER A 65 1.06 -28.57 -9.35
N GLU A 66 2.35 -28.90 -9.33
CA GLU A 66 3.25 -28.70 -8.20
C GLU A 66 3.50 -27.22 -7.94
N ASP A 67 3.90 -26.45 -8.95
CA ASP A 67 4.13 -24.99 -8.83
C ASP A 67 2.86 -24.25 -8.38
N LYS A 68 1.69 -24.70 -8.86
CA LYS A 68 0.41 -24.12 -8.44
C LYS A 68 0.13 -24.40 -6.96
N LEU A 69 0.35 -25.62 -6.51
CA LEU A 69 0.18 -25.99 -5.09
C LEU A 69 1.19 -25.25 -4.21
N GLU A 70 2.44 -25.13 -4.65
CA GLU A 70 3.46 -24.34 -3.95
C GLU A 70 3.00 -22.89 -3.78
N PHE A 71 2.46 -22.29 -4.84
CA PHE A 71 1.98 -20.92 -4.79
C PHE A 71 0.76 -20.74 -3.88
N GLU A 72 -0.18 -21.68 -3.89
CA GLU A 72 -1.34 -21.66 -2.99
C GLU A 72 -0.90 -21.80 -1.52
N ASN A 73 0.02 -22.72 -1.22
CA ASN A 73 0.59 -22.87 0.12
C ASN A 73 1.33 -21.60 0.57
N TYR A 74 2.10 -20.98 -0.33
CA TYR A 74 2.77 -19.71 -0.07
C TYR A 74 1.77 -18.61 0.32
N LYS A 75 0.62 -18.49 -0.37
CA LYS A 75 -0.41 -17.49 -0.03
C LYS A 75 -1.04 -17.74 1.35
N ILE A 76 -1.12 -18.99 1.79
CA ILE A 76 -1.60 -19.35 3.12
C ILE A 76 -0.57 -18.97 4.18
N GLU A 77 0.69 -19.37 3.99
CA GLU A 77 1.80 -19.09 4.90
C GLU A 77 2.00 -17.58 5.06
N TYR A 78 2.04 -16.86 3.94
CA TYR A 78 2.26 -15.43 3.84
C TYR A 78 0.98 -14.65 3.53
N SER A 79 -0.10 -14.98 4.25
CA SER A 79 -1.32 -14.18 4.24
C SER A 79 -1.04 -12.74 4.69
N ILE A 80 -1.94 -11.79 4.38
CA ILE A 80 -1.85 -10.39 4.86
C ILE A 80 -1.62 -10.33 6.37
N LYS A 81 -2.31 -11.22 7.13
CA LYS A 81 -2.16 -11.31 8.58
C LYS A 81 -0.73 -11.70 8.98
N SER A 82 -0.16 -12.71 8.31
CA SER A 82 1.19 -13.19 8.56
C SER A 82 2.24 -12.13 8.20
N VAL A 83 2.12 -11.51 7.01
CA VAL A 83 3.05 -10.48 6.55
C VAL A 83 3.05 -9.27 7.49
N LYS A 84 1.86 -8.82 7.91
CA LYS A 84 1.72 -7.77 8.92
C LYS A 84 2.49 -8.10 10.21
N GLN A 85 2.35 -9.33 10.70
CA GLN A 85 3.04 -9.76 11.91
C GLN A 85 4.56 -9.81 11.70
N ILE A 86 5.03 -10.29 10.55
CA ILE A 86 6.45 -10.34 10.20
C ILE A 86 7.05 -8.92 10.18
N ASN A 87 6.45 -7.99 9.42
CA ASN A 87 6.97 -6.63 9.27
C ASN A 87 6.95 -5.83 10.59
N CYS A 88 6.02 -6.12 11.50
CA CYS A 88 5.92 -5.42 12.79
C CYS A 88 6.57 -6.20 13.96
N SER A 89 7.27 -7.29 13.67
CA SER A 89 7.80 -8.20 14.70
C SER A 89 8.87 -7.58 15.59
N GLU A 90 9.64 -6.62 15.09
CA GLU A 90 10.65 -5.90 15.88
C GLU A 90 10.00 -5.06 16.99
N ILE A 91 8.92 -4.35 16.66
CA ILE A 91 8.14 -3.58 17.64
C ILE A 91 7.42 -4.51 18.62
N GLU A 92 6.88 -5.64 18.13
CA GLU A 92 6.25 -6.65 18.97
C GLU A 92 7.24 -7.25 19.97
N ASN A 93 8.45 -7.59 19.52
CA ASN A 93 9.52 -8.09 20.38
C ASN A 93 9.96 -7.04 21.41
N TYR A 94 10.13 -5.78 21.00
CA TYR A 94 10.46 -4.69 21.91
C TYR A 94 9.39 -4.49 22.99
N LEU A 95 8.11 -4.60 22.64
CA LEU A 95 7.00 -4.55 23.59
C LEU A 95 7.05 -5.72 24.60
N LEU A 96 7.35 -6.94 24.13
CA LEU A 96 7.49 -8.12 24.99
C LEU A 96 8.65 -7.97 25.97
N GLU A 97 9.78 -7.41 25.54
CA GLU A 97 10.93 -7.13 26.41
C GLU A 97 10.60 -6.11 27.50
N CYS A 98 9.89 -5.03 27.15
CA CYS A 98 9.42 -4.04 28.13
C CYS A 98 8.52 -4.68 29.21
N ASN A 99 7.70 -5.67 28.84
CA ASN A 99 6.79 -6.36 29.75
C ASN A 99 7.49 -7.36 30.69
N LYS A 100 8.72 -7.78 30.39
CA LYS A 100 9.48 -8.73 31.24
C LYS A 100 10.12 -8.05 32.46
N HIS A 101 10.30 -6.73 32.45
CA HIS A 101 11.09 -6.03 33.46
C HIS A 101 10.26 -5.69 34.71
N PRO A 102 10.61 -6.13 35.94
CA PRO A 102 9.74 -6.06 37.14
C PRO A 102 9.18 -4.68 37.52
N TRP A 103 9.85 -3.60 37.11
CA TRP A 103 9.49 -2.21 37.41
C TRP A 103 8.38 -1.66 36.49
N TYR A 104 7.99 -2.37 35.43
CA TYR A 104 6.88 -2.01 34.53
C TYR A 104 5.54 -1.81 35.25
N LYS A 105 5.34 -2.48 36.41
CA LYS A 105 4.16 -2.30 37.27
C LYS A 105 4.07 -0.90 37.88
N PHE A 106 5.18 -0.17 37.98
CA PHE A 106 5.25 1.15 38.59
C PHE A 106 5.19 2.29 37.56
N TRP A 107 5.62 2.06 36.31
CA TRP A 107 5.64 3.06 35.25
C TRP A 107 5.02 2.49 33.97
N ALA A 108 3.69 2.47 33.88
CA ALA A 108 2.92 1.93 32.75
C ALA A 108 3.03 2.75 31.43
N ILE A 109 3.82 3.82 31.42
CA ILE A 109 3.83 4.84 30.36
C ILE A 109 4.61 4.40 29.10
N PRO A 110 5.80 3.76 29.17
CA PRO A 110 6.54 3.32 27.98
C PRO A 110 5.77 2.29 27.14
N ASN A 111 5.08 1.36 27.81
CA ASN A 111 4.31 0.29 27.15
C ASN A 111 3.13 0.83 26.33
N LEU A 112 2.54 1.95 26.76
CA LEU A 112 1.42 2.55 26.02
C LEU A 112 1.87 3.16 24.69
N LYS A 113 3.07 3.77 24.65
CA LYS A 113 3.61 4.33 23.40
C LYS A 113 3.94 3.20 22.42
N VAL A 114 4.74 2.22 22.84
CA VAL A 114 5.16 1.09 21.99
C VAL A 114 3.94 0.31 21.48
N SER A 115 2.92 0.10 22.31
CA SER A 115 1.68 -0.56 21.88
C SER A 115 0.91 0.24 20.82
N LYS A 116 0.92 1.58 20.89
CA LYS A 116 0.34 2.44 19.85
C LYS A 116 1.15 2.37 18.56
N ASP A 117 2.47 2.37 18.67
CA ASP A 117 3.37 2.30 17.52
C ASP A 117 3.24 0.94 16.82
N LEU A 118 3.08 -0.16 17.56
CA LEU A 118 2.75 -1.48 17.01
C LEU A 118 1.44 -1.44 16.21
N LYS A 119 0.37 -0.89 16.78
CA LYS A 119 -0.92 -0.77 16.07
C LYS A 119 -0.82 0.09 14.82
N LYS A 120 -0.01 1.15 14.84
CA LYS A 120 0.24 2.00 13.66
C LYS A 120 0.99 1.21 12.59
N CYS A 121 2.05 0.49 12.95
CA CYS A 121 2.77 -0.41 12.04
C CYS A 121 1.83 -1.41 11.37
N GLU A 122 0.99 -2.06 12.18
CA GLU A 122 0.02 -3.04 11.71
C GLU A 122 -0.95 -2.44 10.69
N ASN A 123 -1.54 -1.29 11.00
CA ASN A 123 -2.49 -0.61 10.13
C ASN A 123 -1.81 -0.14 8.83
N LEU A 124 -0.65 0.51 8.92
CA LEU A 124 0.10 0.98 7.75
C LEU A 124 0.50 -0.19 6.85
N THR A 125 0.99 -1.29 7.42
CA THR A 125 1.38 -2.47 6.65
C THR A 125 0.20 -3.12 5.94
N VAL A 126 -0.91 -3.39 6.65
CA VAL A 126 -2.12 -3.98 6.05
C VAL A 126 -2.60 -3.14 4.87
N ASP A 127 -2.54 -1.84 5.04
CA ASP A 127 -3.07 -0.92 4.07
C ASP A 127 -2.15 -0.69 2.88
N GLY A 128 -0.83 -0.70 3.08
CA GLY A 128 0.13 -0.77 1.97
C GLY A 128 -0.03 -2.05 1.16
N LEU A 129 -0.25 -3.20 1.81
CA LEU A 129 -0.53 -4.47 1.12
C LEU A 129 -1.81 -4.39 0.28
N LYS A 130 -2.89 -3.79 0.81
CA LYS A 130 -4.12 -3.57 0.04
C LYS A 130 -3.90 -2.61 -1.12
N PHE A 131 -3.20 -1.50 -0.90
CA PHE A 131 -2.88 -0.53 -1.94
C PHE A 131 -2.13 -1.18 -3.10
N LEU A 132 -1.17 -2.04 -2.78
CA LEU A 132 -0.38 -2.80 -3.75
C LEU A 132 -1.10 -4.04 -4.30
N ASN A 133 -2.37 -4.28 -3.97
CA ASN A 133 -3.16 -5.44 -4.41
C ASN A 133 -2.43 -6.77 -4.16
N TYR A 134 -1.80 -6.89 -3.00
CA TYR A 134 -0.99 -8.06 -2.63
C TYR A 134 -1.76 -9.38 -2.74
N ASP A 135 -3.05 -9.40 -2.40
CA ASP A 135 -3.93 -10.56 -2.55
C ASP A 135 -4.00 -11.09 -4.00
N LYS A 136 -3.88 -10.17 -4.97
CA LYS A 136 -3.90 -10.45 -6.41
C LYS A 136 -2.52 -10.73 -7.01
N CYS A 137 -1.44 -10.78 -6.22
CA CYS A 137 -0.14 -11.21 -6.75
C CYS A 137 -0.27 -12.59 -7.43
N TYR A 138 0.50 -12.79 -8.51
CA TYR A 138 0.27 -13.88 -9.46
C TYR A 138 1.33 -14.99 -9.46
N ASN A 139 2.46 -14.78 -8.78
CA ASN A 139 3.44 -15.82 -8.46
C ASN A 139 4.25 -15.42 -7.22
N ILE A 140 5.00 -16.38 -6.65
CA ILE A 140 5.78 -16.18 -5.43
C ILE A 140 6.72 -14.97 -5.55
N LYS A 141 7.49 -14.87 -6.64
CA LYS A 141 8.43 -13.77 -6.87
C LYS A 141 7.77 -12.41 -6.83
N HIS A 142 6.57 -12.30 -7.41
CA HIS A 142 5.80 -11.07 -7.42
C HIS A 142 5.31 -10.70 -6.02
N CYS A 143 4.82 -11.68 -5.25
CA CYS A 143 4.39 -11.47 -3.87
C CYS A 143 5.58 -11.07 -2.97
N ASP A 144 6.72 -11.75 -3.10
CA ASP A 144 7.95 -11.43 -2.36
C ASP A 144 8.45 -10.02 -2.68
N PHE A 145 8.41 -9.62 -3.96
CA PHE A 145 8.78 -8.27 -4.37
C PHE A 145 7.93 -7.21 -3.67
N ILE A 146 6.60 -7.40 -3.64
CA ILE A 146 5.68 -6.49 -2.93
C ILE A 146 6.04 -6.42 -1.44
N ARG A 147 6.18 -7.57 -0.78
CA ARG A 147 6.47 -7.65 0.66
C ARG A 147 7.77 -6.95 1.03
N TYR A 148 8.85 -7.28 0.31
CA TYR A 148 10.18 -6.76 0.55
C TYR A 148 10.23 -5.24 0.37
N HIS A 149 9.65 -4.73 -0.71
CA HIS A 149 9.68 -3.29 -0.99
C HIS A 149 8.73 -2.50 -0.09
N LEU A 150 7.60 -3.08 0.31
CA LEU A 150 6.72 -2.47 1.31
C LEU A 150 7.44 -2.28 2.64
N ASP A 151 8.14 -3.30 3.12
CA ASP A 151 8.91 -3.25 4.36
C ASP A 151 10.02 -2.19 4.30
N LYS A 152 10.75 -2.12 3.19
CA LYS A 152 11.73 -1.05 2.94
C LYS A 152 11.13 0.35 2.91
N ILE A 153 9.95 0.52 2.32
CA ILE A 153 9.27 1.81 2.29
C ILE A 153 8.81 2.19 3.70
N TYR A 154 8.34 1.23 4.48
CA TYR A 154 7.97 1.45 5.87
C TYR A 154 9.16 1.95 6.69
N THR A 155 10.26 1.18 6.74
CA THR A 155 11.46 1.50 7.52
C THR A 155 12.11 2.81 7.06
N LYS A 156 12.16 3.07 5.74
CA LYS A 156 12.65 4.34 5.18
C LYS A 156 11.89 5.55 5.71
N ASN A 157 10.56 5.48 5.84
CA ASN A 157 9.72 6.63 6.18
C ASN A 157 9.48 6.77 7.69
N PHE A 158 9.42 5.66 8.42
CA PHE A 158 9.02 5.65 9.83
C PHE A 158 10.11 5.24 10.81
N GLY A 159 11.23 4.69 10.33
CA GLY A 159 12.25 4.04 11.14
C GLY A 159 11.89 2.59 11.48
N ASP A 160 12.83 1.87 12.10
CA ASP A 160 12.71 0.45 12.40
C ASP A 160 11.59 0.19 13.44
N LEU A 161 11.41 1.11 14.38
CA LEU A 161 10.38 1.00 15.43
C LEU A 161 9.18 1.93 15.24
N GLY A 162 9.08 2.63 14.11
CA GLY A 162 8.00 3.58 13.84
C GLY A 162 8.13 4.89 14.63
N GLU A 163 9.35 5.31 14.92
CA GLU A 163 9.67 6.51 15.71
C GLU A 163 9.16 7.80 15.07
N ASN A 164 9.06 7.81 13.73
CA ASN A 164 8.79 9.02 12.95
C ASN A 164 7.36 9.09 12.40
N VAL A 165 6.40 8.34 12.94
CA VAL A 165 5.02 8.33 12.41
C VAL A 165 4.30 9.64 12.71
N ASN A 166 4.18 10.48 11.68
CA ASN A 166 3.43 11.74 11.67
C ASN A 166 2.79 11.96 10.28
N ASP A 167 2.09 13.08 10.08
CA ASP A 167 1.36 13.35 8.84
C ASP A 167 2.31 13.53 7.64
N GLU A 168 3.45 14.18 7.84
CA GLU A 168 4.45 14.41 6.80
C GLU A 168 5.07 13.08 6.31
N THR A 169 5.53 12.24 7.23
CA THR A 169 6.10 10.92 6.88
C THR A 169 5.06 9.96 6.34
N SER A 170 3.80 10.08 6.78
CA SER A 170 2.68 9.32 6.21
C SER A 170 2.43 9.72 4.75
N ASN A 171 2.47 11.01 4.43
CA ASN A 171 2.32 11.48 3.05
C ASN A 171 3.47 11.00 2.15
N LEU A 172 4.71 11.02 2.65
CA LEU A 172 5.87 10.46 1.94
C LEU A 172 5.73 8.96 1.73
N TYR A 173 5.26 8.22 2.73
CA TYR A 173 4.98 6.79 2.63
C TYR A 173 3.96 6.48 1.51
N TYR A 174 2.82 7.18 1.43
CA TYR A 174 1.86 6.95 0.35
C TYR A 174 2.37 7.37 -1.03
N LYS A 175 3.22 8.40 -1.09
CA LYS A 175 3.90 8.77 -2.34
C LYS A 175 4.85 7.64 -2.79
N ASP A 176 5.66 7.10 -1.89
CA ASP A 176 6.55 5.97 -2.20
C ASP A 176 5.74 4.72 -2.60
N LEU A 177 4.61 4.45 -1.94
CA LEU A 177 3.69 3.37 -2.32
C LEU A 177 3.13 3.57 -3.73
N HIS A 178 2.78 4.81 -4.10
CA HIS A 178 2.30 5.13 -5.44
C HIS A 178 3.36 4.82 -6.52
N GLU A 179 4.61 5.20 -6.27
CA GLU A 179 5.72 4.89 -7.17
C GLU A 179 5.98 3.38 -7.25
N LEU A 180 5.94 2.68 -6.12
CA LEU A 180 6.09 1.23 -6.08
C LEU A 180 4.97 0.53 -6.84
N PHE A 181 3.72 0.98 -6.71
CA PHE A 181 2.58 0.38 -7.40
C PHE A 181 2.82 0.26 -8.90
N TYR A 182 3.33 1.30 -9.55
CA TYR A 182 3.62 1.22 -10.98
C TYR A 182 4.78 0.29 -11.32
N LYS A 183 5.81 0.19 -10.46
CA LYS A 183 6.91 -0.78 -10.66
C LYS A 183 6.44 -2.22 -10.52
N VAL A 184 5.45 -2.45 -9.66
CA VAL A 184 4.86 -3.76 -9.40
C VAL A 184 3.93 -4.17 -10.56
N TRP A 185 3.08 -3.26 -11.02
CA TRP A 185 1.94 -3.61 -11.88
C TRP A 185 2.02 -3.16 -13.34
N LYS A 186 2.98 -2.31 -13.73
CA LYS A 186 3.24 -1.98 -15.14
C LYS A 186 4.49 -2.68 -15.61
#